data_AF-A0A1U7LUT4-F1
#
_entry.id   AF-A0A1U7LUT4-F1
#
_cell.length_a   1.000
_cell.length_b   1.000
_cell.length_c   1.000
_cell.angle_alpha   90.00
_cell.angle_beta   90.00
_cell.angle_gamma   90.00
#
_symmetry.space_group_name_H-M   'P 1'
#
loop_
_entity.id
_entity.type
_entity.pdbx_description
1 polymer ?
#
loop_
_entity_poly.entity_id
_entity_poly.type
_entity_poly.pdbx_seq_one_letter_code
_entity_poly.pdbx_strand_id
1 'polypeptide(L)'
;MTPPQLFADAFLDYETYLEPGFDAAAYANAVVLATNSPGDREVDLATPLSKVRFDLAEIDKLIGRELDLHHDEILQHAREARRSEATAARLEDAVAEMAQAYERYLLRGGAMI
;
A
#
# COMPACT_ATOMS: atom_id res chain seq x y z
N MET A 1 -5.61 -23.91 3.72
CA MET A 1 -6.19 -22.58 3.98
C MET A 1 -6.68 -22.08 2.63
N THR A 2 -7.99 -22.13 2.39
CA THR A 2 -8.59 -21.75 1.12
C THR A 2 -8.62 -20.22 1.06
N PRO A 3 -8.15 -19.56 -0.01
CA PRO A 3 -8.28 -18.12 -0.12
C PRO A 3 -9.75 -17.72 0.02
N PRO A 4 -10.07 -16.62 0.73
CA PRO A 4 -11.44 -16.12 0.76
C PRO A 4 -11.92 -15.91 -0.67
N GLN A 5 -13.14 -16.36 -0.97
CA GLN A 5 -13.76 -16.34 -2.30
C GLN A 5 -14.16 -14.92 -2.75
N LEU A 6 -13.39 -13.89 -2.38
CA LEU A 6 -13.69 -12.48 -2.69
C LEU A 6 -13.37 -12.10 -4.15
N PHE A 7 -12.62 -12.94 -4.89
CA PHE A 7 -12.13 -12.64 -6.24
C PHE A 7 -12.87 -13.38 -7.36
N ALA A 8 -14.04 -13.96 -7.10
CA ALA A 8 -14.74 -14.82 -8.05
C ALA A 8 -15.37 -14.09 -9.27
N ASP A 9 -15.30 -12.76 -9.32
CA ASP A 9 -15.71 -11.94 -10.48
C ASP A 9 -14.46 -11.50 -11.27
N ALA A 10 -13.76 -12.46 -11.88
CA ALA A 10 -12.46 -12.24 -12.54
C ALA A 10 -12.60 -11.53 -13.90
N PHE A 11 -12.95 -10.24 -13.88
CA PHE A 11 -12.86 -9.35 -15.05
C PHE A 11 -11.52 -8.59 -15.11
N LEU A 12 -10.77 -8.58 -14.01
CA LEU A 12 -9.48 -7.89 -13.87
C LEU A 12 -8.32 -8.89 -13.75
N ASP A 13 -7.20 -8.53 -14.36
CA ASP A 13 -5.95 -9.28 -14.25
C ASP A 13 -5.07 -8.71 -13.13
N TYR A 14 -5.42 -9.06 -11.89
CA TYR A 14 -4.74 -8.54 -10.69
C TYR A 14 -3.30 -8.99 -10.57
N GLU A 15 -2.96 -10.18 -11.08
CA GLU A 15 -1.58 -10.68 -11.03
C GLU A 15 -0.67 -9.70 -11.75
N THR A 16 -1.06 -9.27 -12.96
CA THR A 16 -0.31 -8.27 -13.73
C THR A 16 -0.20 -6.92 -13.00
N TYR A 17 -1.25 -6.45 -12.32
CA TYR A 17 -1.22 -5.13 -11.66
C TYR A 17 -0.41 -5.09 -10.37
N LEU A 18 -0.30 -6.23 -9.68
CA LEU A 18 0.41 -6.35 -8.40
C LEU A 18 1.85 -6.84 -8.57
N GLU A 19 2.27 -7.16 -9.80
CA GLU A 19 3.63 -7.59 -10.11
C GLU A 19 4.67 -6.53 -9.68
N PRO A 20 5.75 -6.95 -8.98
CA PRO A 20 6.86 -6.06 -8.67
C PRO A 20 7.51 -5.56 -9.97
N GLY A 21 7.39 -4.26 -10.23
CA GLY A 21 7.93 -3.64 -11.45
C GLY A 21 6.89 -3.42 -12.56
N PHE A 22 5.59 -3.50 -12.25
CA PHE A 22 4.53 -3.08 -13.17
C PHE A 22 4.83 -1.71 -13.80
N ASP A 23 4.79 -1.67 -15.14
CA ASP A 23 4.94 -0.46 -15.94
C ASP A 23 3.65 -0.22 -16.72
N ALA A 24 2.94 0.85 -16.35
CA ALA A 24 1.67 1.22 -16.94
C ALA A 24 1.77 1.53 -18.45
N ALA A 25 2.89 2.10 -18.90
CA ALA A 25 3.09 2.41 -20.31
C ALA A 25 3.35 1.13 -21.12
N ALA A 26 4.17 0.23 -20.59
CA ALA A 26 4.42 -1.07 -21.20
C ALA A 26 3.13 -1.91 -21.27
N TYR A 27 2.35 -1.94 -20.19
CA TYR A 27 1.05 -2.59 -20.15
C TYR A 27 0.07 -1.99 -21.16
N ALA A 28 -0.08 -0.66 -21.21
CA ALA A 28 -0.95 0.01 -22.18
C ALA A 28 -0.56 -0.35 -23.62
N ASN A 29 0.74 -0.42 -23.91
CA ASN A 29 1.23 -0.82 -25.22
C ASN A 29 0.91 -2.30 -25.53
N ALA A 30 1.04 -3.19 -24.55
CA ALA A 30 0.64 -4.58 -24.68
C ALA A 30 -0.87 -4.73 -24.97
N VAL A 31 -1.72 -3.92 -24.32
CA VAL A 31 -3.16 -3.91 -24.58
C VAL A 31 -3.45 -3.44 -26.01
N VAL A 32 -2.79 -2.38 -26.49
CA VAL A 32 -2.93 -1.92 -27.88
C VAL A 32 -2.55 -3.02 -28.88
N LEU A 33 -1.42 -3.70 -28.64
CA LEU A 33 -0.96 -4.80 -29.50
C LEU A 33 -1.89 -6.02 -29.45
N ALA A 34 -2.52 -6.29 -28.31
CA ALA A 34 -3.45 -7.41 -28.16
C ALA A 34 -4.81 -7.17 -28.83
N THR A 35 -5.23 -5.91 -28.98
CA THR A 35 -6.53 -5.55 -29.57
C THR A 35 -6.44 -5.19 -31.06
N ASN A 36 -5.25 -5.18 -31.64
CA ASN A 36 -5.01 -4.79 -33.04
C ASN A 36 -4.24 -5.88 -33.78
N SER A 37 -4.44 -5.98 -35.10
CA SER A 37 -3.71 -6.93 -35.94
C SER A 37 -2.56 -6.23 -36.70
N PRO A 38 -1.38 -6.87 -36.84
CA PRO A 38 -0.27 -6.28 -37.60
C PRO A 38 -0.57 -5.97 -39.08
N GLY A 39 -1.63 -6.57 -39.63
CA GLY A 39 -2.09 -6.35 -41.00
C GLY A 39 -3.12 -5.24 -41.16
N ASP A 40 -3.55 -4.61 -40.06
CA ASP A 40 -4.54 -3.54 -40.10
C ASP A 40 -3.93 -2.28 -40.74
N ARG A 41 -4.72 -1.57 -41.56
CA ARG A 41 -4.27 -0.35 -42.24
C ARG A 41 -4.11 0.84 -41.28
N GLU A 42 -4.83 0.81 -40.17
CA GLU A 42 -4.85 1.84 -39.14
C GLU A 42 -4.95 1.15 -37.77
N VAL A 43 -4.43 1.81 -36.74
CA VAL A 43 -4.48 1.32 -35.36
C VAL A 43 -5.78 1.81 -34.70
N ASP A 44 -6.61 0.90 -34.20
CA ASP A 44 -7.76 1.23 -33.36
C ASP A 44 -7.33 1.44 -31.90
N LEU A 45 -7.57 2.65 -31.40
CA LEU A 45 -7.34 3.02 -30.01
C LEU A 45 -8.62 3.03 -29.16
N ALA A 46 -9.79 2.98 -29.78
CA ALA A 46 -11.06 3.04 -29.05
C ALA A 46 -11.27 1.79 -28.20
N THR A 47 -10.98 0.61 -28.78
CA THR A 47 -11.05 -0.68 -28.08
C THR A 47 -10.10 -0.78 -26.88
N PRO A 48 -8.76 -0.58 -27.04
CA PRO A 48 -7.84 -0.68 -25.91
C PRO A 48 -8.11 0.37 -24.83
N LEU A 49 -8.49 1.60 -25.22
CA LEU A 49 -8.88 2.64 -24.25
C LEU A 49 -10.13 2.27 -23.46
N SER A 50 -11.13 1.67 -24.11
CA SER A 50 -12.36 1.23 -23.45
C SER A 50 -12.08 0.14 -22.41
N LYS A 51 -11.20 -0.81 -22.74
CA LYS A 51 -10.76 -1.84 -21.79
C LYS A 51 -10.06 -1.22 -20.58
N VAL A 52 -9.02 -0.41 -20.78
CA VAL A 52 -8.26 0.18 -19.66
C VAL A 52 -9.17 1.02 -18.76
N ARG A 53 -10.11 1.78 -19.34
CA ARG A 53 -11.08 2.55 -18.56
C ARG A 53 -12.03 1.67 -17.76
N PHE A 54 -12.50 0.56 -18.34
CA PHE A 54 -13.31 -0.40 -17.61
C PHE A 54 -12.51 -1.00 -16.45
N ASP A 55 -11.26 -1.41 -16.70
CA ASP A 55 -10.41 -2.01 -15.69
C ASP A 55 -10.22 -1.05 -14.49
N LEU A 56 -9.91 0.22 -14.77
CA LEU A 56 -9.77 1.27 -13.74
C LEU A 56 -11.06 1.50 -12.94
N ALA A 57 -12.21 1.58 -13.61
CA ALA A 57 -13.49 1.82 -12.94
C ALA A 57 -13.87 0.66 -12.00
N GLU A 58 -13.55 -0.58 -12.39
CA GLU A 58 -13.81 -1.74 -11.53
C GLU A 58 -12.86 -1.76 -10.33
N ILE A 59 -11.58 -1.40 -10.51
CA ILE A 59 -10.62 -1.22 -9.40
C ILE A 59 -11.13 -0.18 -8.39
N ASP A 60 -11.55 1.00 -8.86
CA ASP A 60 -12.06 2.06 -7.98
C ASP A 60 -13.28 1.61 -7.17
N LYS A 61 -14.21 0.90 -7.82
CA LYS A 61 -15.40 0.34 -7.18
C LYS A 61 -15.05 -0.70 -6.13
N LEU A 62 -14.05 -1.53 -6.39
CA LEU A 62 -13.58 -2.53 -5.44
C LEU A 62 -12.89 -1.89 -4.25
N ILE A 63 -12.00 -0.93 -4.47
CA ILE A 63 -11.38 -0.15 -3.39
C ILE A 63 -12.47 0.49 -2.54
N GLY A 64 -13.47 1.14 -3.15
CA GLY A 64 -14.60 1.74 -2.44
C GLY A 64 -15.37 0.72 -1.60
N ARG A 65 -15.68 -0.45 -2.16
CA ARG A 65 -16.36 -1.54 -1.45
C ARG A 65 -15.56 -2.03 -0.25
N GLU A 66 -14.27 -2.32 -0.43
CA GLU A 66 -13.42 -2.81 0.65
C GLU A 66 -13.24 -1.76 1.75
N LEU A 67 -13.12 -0.48 1.38
CA LEU A 67 -13.11 0.63 2.34
C LEU A 67 -14.43 0.70 3.12
N ASP A 68 -15.58 0.64 2.45
CA ASP A 68 -16.88 0.68 3.12
C ASP A 68 -17.07 -0.49 4.07
N LEU A 69 -16.65 -1.70 3.67
CA LEU A 69 -16.77 -2.92 4.47
C LEU A 69 -15.83 -2.92 5.68
N HIS A 70 -14.60 -2.44 5.51
CA HIS A 70 -13.52 -2.58 6.50
C HIS A 70 -13.08 -1.26 7.14
N HIS A 71 -13.82 -0.16 6.97
CA HIS A 71 -13.41 1.16 7.48
C HIS A 71 -13.08 1.17 8.97
N ASP A 72 -13.84 0.47 9.80
CA ASP A 72 -13.61 0.39 11.24
C ASP A 72 -12.27 -0.30 11.56
N GLU A 73 -11.98 -1.44 10.93
CA GLU A 73 -10.73 -2.18 11.10
C GLU A 73 -9.53 -1.37 10.61
N ILE A 74 -9.66 -0.71 9.46
CA ILE A 74 -8.62 0.17 8.90
C ILE A 74 -8.33 1.33 9.87
N LEU A 75 -9.37 2.00 10.38
CA LEU A 75 -9.22 3.09 11.32
C LEU A 75 -8.65 2.62 12.66
N GLN A 76 -9.03 1.44 13.13
CA GLN A 76 -8.47 0.84 14.33
C GLN A 76 -6.98 0.58 14.16
N HIS A 77 -6.57 -0.10 13.08
CA HIS A 77 -5.16 -0.37 12.81
C HIS A 77 -4.34 0.91 12.66
N ALA A 78 -4.86 1.93 11.98
CA ALA A 78 -4.19 3.23 11.89
C ALA A 78 -4.00 3.91 13.26
N ARG A 79 -5.00 3.79 14.16
CA ARG A 79 -4.90 4.32 15.53
C ARG A 79 -3.91 3.53 16.38
N GLU A 80 -3.88 2.22 16.24
CA GLU A 80 -2.96 1.34 16.96
C GLU A 80 -1.51 1.58 16.54
N ALA A 81 -1.24 1.71 15.24
CA ALA A 81 0.08 2.04 14.72
C ALA A 81 0.59 3.37 15.30
N ARG A 82 -0.24 4.43 15.24
CA ARG A 82 0.12 5.74 15.85
C ARG A 82 0.36 5.66 17.35
N ARG A 83 -0.43 4.85 18.07
CA ARG A 83 -0.24 4.66 19.52
C ARG A 83 1.08 3.94 19.80
N SER A 84 1.44 2.96 18.99
CA SER A 84 2.71 2.24 19.08
C SER A 84 3.89 3.19 18.86
N GLU A 85 3.85 4.00 17.80
CA GLU A 85 4.86 5.03 17.51
C GLU A 85 5.01 6.03 18.67
N ALA A 86 3.90 6.56 19.17
CA ALA A 86 3.91 7.49 20.30
C ALA A 86 4.46 6.85 21.59
N THR A 87 4.21 5.55 21.80
CA THR A 87 4.74 4.81 22.95
C THR A 87 6.24 4.60 22.83
N ALA A 88 6.71 4.25 21.63
CA ALA A 88 8.14 4.10 21.34
C ALA A 88 8.89 5.42 21.57
N ALA A 89 8.37 6.54 21.07
CA ALA A 89 8.97 7.87 21.28
C ALA A 89 9.09 8.23 22.78
N ARG A 90 8.06 7.95 23.59
CA ARG A 90 8.11 8.19 25.05
C ARG A 90 9.14 7.31 25.75
N LEU A 91 9.32 6.07 25.29
CA LEU A 91 10.34 5.17 25.82
C LEU A 91 11.74 5.70 25.50
N GLU A 92 11.96 6.21 24.29
CA GLU A 92 13.23 6.85 23.90
C GLU A 92 13.54 8.07 24.79
N ASP A 93 12.55 8.95 25.01
CA ASP A 93 12.70 10.11 25.91
C ASP A 93 13.05 9.67 27.35
N ALA A 94 12.31 8.69 27.89
CA ALA A 94 12.55 8.19 29.24
C ALA A 94 13.96 7.57 29.38
N VAL A 95 14.42 6.82 28.37
CA VAL A 95 15.78 6.25 28.35
C VAL A 95 16.83 7.37 28.29
N ALA A 96 16.62 8.41 27.49
CA ALA A 96 17.52 9.55 27.42
C ALA A 96 17.60 10.31 28.75
N GLU A 97 16.47 10.55 29.41
CA GLU A 97 16.42 11.19 30.73
C GLU A 97 17.16 10.37 31.79
N MET A 98 16.96 9.05 31.79
CA MET A 98 17.68 8.14 32.69
C MET A 98 19.19 8.20 32.45
N ALA A 99 19.63 8.14 31.19
CA ALA A 99 21.04 8.23 30.85
C ALA A 99 21.67 9.53 31.36
N GLN A 100 20.99 10.67 31.17
CA GLN A 100 21.46 11.97 31.69
C GLN A 100 21.48 12.01 33.23
N ALA A 101 20.51 11.39 33.89
CA ALA A 101 20.47 11.33 35.36
C ALA A 101 21.66 10.52 35.91
N TYR A 102 21.99 9.39 35.29
CA TYR A 102 23.17 8.60 35.63
C TYR A 102 24.46 9.40 35.41
N GLU A 103 24.59 10.09 34.29
CA GLU A 103 25.76 10.94 34.00
C GLU A 103 25.92 12.03 35.07
N ARG A 104 24.83 12.72 35.44
CA ARG A 104 24.85 13.70 36.54
C ARG A 104 25.24 13.09 37.88
N TYR A 105 24.76 11.89 38.20
CA TYR A 105 25.13 11.19 39.44
C TYR A 105 26.62 10.84 39.46
N LEU A 106 27.17 10.31 38.37
CA LEU A 106 28.60 10.02 38.26
C LEU A 106 29.46 11.29 38.38
N LEU A 107 29.02 12.40 37.79
CA LEU A 107 29.71 13.70 37.89
C LEU A 107 29.62 14.35 39.27
N ARG A 108 28.57 14.05 40.07
CA ARG A 108 28.33 14.65 41.40
C ARG A 108 28.74 13.75 42.58
N GLY A 109 28.83 12.44 42.35
CA GLY A 109 29.00 11.38 43.35
C GLY A 109 30.41 10.81 43.51
N GLY A 110 31.39 11.25 42.70
CA GLY A 110 32.81 10.96 42.95
C GLY A 110 33.40 11.67 44.18
N ALA A 111 32.58 12.35 45.01
CA ALA A 111 33.03 13.20 46.12
C ALA A 111 32.59 12.74 47.53
N MET A 112 32.00 11.54 47.68
CA MET A 112 31.70 11.00 49.02
C MET A 112 31.72 9.46 49.03
N ILE A 113 32.90 8.87 48.84
CA ILE A 113 33.35 7.65 49.55
C ILE A 113 34.86 7.81 49.78
#